data_AF-A0A3B7R4G5-F1
#
_entry.id   AF-A0A3B7R4G5-F1
#
_cell.length_a   1.000
_cell.length_b   1.000
_cell.length_c   1.000
_cell.angle_alpha   90.00
_cell.angle_beta   90.00
_cell.angle_gamma   90.00
#
_symmetry.space_group_name_H-M   'P 1'
#
loop_
_entity.id
_entity.type
_entity.pdbx_description
1 polymer ?
#
loop_
_entity_poly.entity_id
_entity_poly.type
_entity_poly.pdbx_seq_one_letter_code
_entity_poly.pdbx_strand_id
1 'polypeptide(L)'
;MRLSALLFALCVLLLSSTCRNDSGSATELKMKMLYRTWLHAHEEDQGDIRVYRPNTYNFPPSRGRTGFAFEQNGLFTQYDIAPTDGIEGRKGTWAPANDNTLRISLEDKKDPDYQLEIVSLENDVLKVKRK
;
A
#
# COMPACT_ATOMS: atom_id res chain seq x y z
N MET A 1 -25.40 44.85 30.51
CA MET A 1 -25.45 44.50 29.07
C MET A 1 -24.06 44.40 28.41
N ARG A 2 -22.99 43.95 29.10
CA ARG A 2 -21.64 43.76 28.51
C ARG A 2 -21.00 42.40 28.75
N LEU A 3 -21.50 41.59 29.71
CA LEU A 3 -21.00 40.24 29.95
C LEU A 3 -21.55 39.18 28.97
N SER A 4 -22.76 39.36 28.44
CA SER A 4 -23.37 38.37 27.52
C SER A 4 -22.69 38.31 26.14
N ALA A 5 -22.02 39.38 25.71
CA ALA A 5 -21.29 39.40 24.44
C ALA A 5 -19.94 38.64 24.51
N LEU A 6 -19.32 38.60 25.70
CA LEU A 6 -18.05 37.89 25.92
C LEU A 6 -18.23 36.36 25.98
N LEU A 7 -19.38 35.88 26.45
CA LEU A 7 -19.68 34.45 26.48
C LEU A 7 -19.92 33.86 25.08
N PHE A 8 -20.52 34.64 24.17
CA PHE A 8 -20.82 34.19 22.80
C PHE A 8 -19.56 34.07 21.94
N ALA A 9 -18.57 34.94 22.15
CA ALA A 9 -17.29 34.89 21.43
C ALA A 9 -16.45 33.65 21.80
N LEU A 10 -16.57 33.14 23.03
CA LEU A 10 -15.85 31.96 23.49
C LEU A 10 -16.41 30.66 22.91
N CYS A 11 -17.73 30.57 22.69
CA CYS A 11 -18.36 29.41 22.05
C CYS A 11 -18.00 29.27 20.57
N VAL A 12 -17.82 30.37 19.84
CA VAL A 12 -17.44 30.34 18.41
C VAL A 12 -15.98 29.90 18.21
N LEU A 13 -15.08 30.25 19.14
CA LEU A 13 -13.67 29.82 19.10
C LEU A 13 -13.47 28.34 19.45
N LEU A 14 -14.41 27.71 20.17
CA LEU A 14 -14.34 26.29 20.53
C LEU A 14 -14.87 25.35 19.42
N LEU A 15 -15.68 25.87 18.49
CA LEU A 15 -16.25 25.07 17.38
C LEU A 15 -15.28 24.87 16.20
N SER A 16 -14.23 25.68 16.07
CA SER A 16 -13.24 25.55 14.99
C SER A 16 -12.21 24.43 15.20
N SER A 17 -12.19 23.78 16.38
CA SER A 17 -11.16 22.78 16.74
C SER A 17 -11.60 21.32 16.57
N THR A 18 -12.77 21.05 15.96
CA THR A 18 -13.30 19.67 15.83
C THR A 18 -13.11 19.02 14.45
N CYS A 19 -12.31 19.63 13.56
CA CYS A 19 -11.81 18.90 12.39
C CYS A 19 -10.74 17.89 12.87
N ARG A 20 -11.19 16.78 13.45
CA ARG A 20 -10.35 15.64 13.80
C ARG A 20 -9.97 14.95 12.50
N ASN A 21 -8.68 14.89 12.19
CA ASN A 21 -8.17 14.20 11.01
C ASN A 21 -8.43 12.68 11.13
N ASP A 22 -9.55 12.21 10.57
CA ASP A 22 -9.89 10.77 10.46
C ASP A 22 -8.94 10.00 9.53
N SER A 23 -8.07 10.72 8.81
CA SER A 23 -7.11 10.19 7.85
C SER A 23 -6.18 9.13 8.45
N GLY A 24 -5.80 9.26 9.73
CA GLY A 24 -4.88 8.31 10.37
C GLY A 24 -5.45 6.89 10.48
N SER A 25 -6.73 6.76 10.82
CA SER A 25 -7.39 5.46 10.97
C SER A 25 -7.65 4.79 9.61
N ALA A 26 -8.05 5.58 8.60
CA ALA A 26 -8.27 5.09 7.25
C ALA A 26 -6.97 4.58 6.61
N THR A 27 -5.85 5.29 6.80
CA THR A 27 -4.54 4.85 6.31
C THR A 27 -4.11 3.56 6.99
N GLU A 28 -4.30 3.41 8.30
CA GLU A 28 -3.97 2.17 9.01
C GLU A 28 -4.78 0.96 8.48
N LEU A 29 -6.08 1.15 8.23
CA LEU A 29 -6.92 0.09 7.65
C LEU A 29 -6.47 -0.28 6.23
N LYS A 30 -6.16 0.72 5.40
CA LYS A 30 -5.63 0.50 4.05
C LYS A 30 -4.30 -0.27 4.09
N MET A 31 -3.41 0.06 5.02
CA MET A 31 -2.15 -0.68 5.20
C MET A 31 -2.39 -2.12 5.63
N LYS A 32 -3.35 -2.37 6.54
CA LYS A 32 -3.74 -3.72 6.94
C LYS A 32 -4.26 -4.56 5.78
N MET A 33 -4.93 -3.96 4.79
CA MET A 33 -5.38 -4.67 3.60
C MET A 33 -4.22 -5.14 2.70
N LEU A 34 -3.04 -4.48 2.77
CA LEU A 34 -1.86 -4.93 2.04
C LEU A 34 -1.29 -6.23 2.60
N TYR A 35 -1.51 -6.55 3.88
CA TYR A 35 -0.86 -7.68 4.56
C TYR A 35 -1.34 -9.02 4.02
N ARG A 36 -0.58 -9.54 3.06
CA ARG A 36 -0.72 -10.86 2.40
C ARG A 36 0.29 -10.95 1.27
N THR A 37 0.29 -12.10 0.61
CA THR A 37 0.96 -12.31 -0.66
C THR A 37 0.09 -11.85 -1.81
N TRP A 38 0.64 -10.96 -2.64
CA TRP A 38 0.06 -10.42 -3.86
C TRP A 38 0.86 -10.95 -5.06
N LEU A 39 0.18 -11.66 -5.97
CA LEU A 39 0.78 -12.20 -7.19
C LEU A 39 0.29 -11.41 -8.41
N HIS A 40 1.18 -11.25 -9.39
CA HIS A 40 0.91 -10.45 -10.59
C HIS A 40 -0.13 -11.15 -11.48
N ALA A 41 -1.28 -10.51 -11.66
CA ALA A 41 -2.34 -10.86 -12.59
C ALA A 41 -2.11 -10.10 -13.90
N HIS A 42 -1.04 -10.44 -14.63
CA HIS A 42 -0.63 -9.74 -15.85
C HIS A 42 -1.71 -9.72 -16.94
N GLU A 43 -2.66 -10.66 -16.89
CA GLU A 43 -3.83 -10.71 -17.76
C GLU A 43 -4.81 -9.55 -17.54
N GLU A 44 -4.75 -8.90 -16.37
CA GLU A 44 -5.62 -7.78 -15.97
C GLU A 44 -4.92 -6.41 -16.05
N ASP A 45 -3.63 -6.37 -16.42
CA ASP A 45 -2.84 -5.13 -16.54
C ASP A 45 -3.44 -4.15 -17.55
N GLN A 46 -3.26 -2.85 -17.28
CA GLN A 46 -3.74 -1.77 -18.15
C GLN A 46 -2.65 -0.71 -18.32
N GLY A 47 -1.99 -0.70 -19.47
CA GLY A 47 -0.92 0.25 -19.76
C GLY A 47 0.25 0.09 -18.78
N ASP A 48 0.51 1.12 -17.98
CA ASP A 48 1.55 1.14 -16.95
C ASP A 48 1.07 0.69 -15.56
N ILE A 49 -0.23 0.40 -15.43
CA ILE A 49 -0.85 -0.09 -14.20
C ILE A 49 -0.73 -1.61 -14.16
N ARG A 50 -0.03 -2.11 -13.14
CA ARG A 50 0.07 -3.54 -12.85
C ARG A 50 -1.00 -3.95 -11.85
N VAL A 51 -1.64 -5.09 -12.10
CA VAL A 51 -2.71 -5.62 -11.27
C VAL A 51 -2.23 -6.83 -10.50
N TYR A 52 -2.45 -6.83 -9.19
CA TYR A 52 -2.11 -7.94 -8.31
C TYR A 52 -3.35 -8.46 -7.61
N ARG A 53 -3.38 -9.79 -7.43
CA ARG A 53 -4.43 -10.50 -6.70
C ARG A 53 -3.80 -11.32 -5.56
N PRO A 54 -4.53 -11.64 -4.48
CA PRO A 54 -4.04 -12.52 -3.43
C PRO A 54 -3.61 -13.87 -4.00
N ASN A 55 -2.67 -14.54 -3.34
CA ASN A 55 -2.24 -15.89 -3.72
C ASN A 55 -3.38 -16.96 -3.68
N THR A 56 -4.52 -16.64 -3.07
CA THR A 56 -5.73 -17.47 -3.04
C THR A 56 -6.64 -17.29 -4.26
N TYR A 57 -6.36 -16.30 -5.12
CA TYR A 57 -7.11 -16.08 -6.35
C TYR A 57 -6.88 -17.23 -7.34
N ASN A 58 -7.93 -17.63 -8.05
CA ASN A 58 -7.83 -18.69 -9.05
C ASN A 58 -7.25 -18.13 -10.36
N PHE A 59 -5.93 -18.03 -10.40
CA PHE A 59 -5.22 -17.52 -11.58
C PHE A 59 -5.37 -18.46 -12.77
N PRO A 60 -5.47 -17.93 -14.00
CA PRO A 60 -5.30 -18.74 -15.19
C PRO A 60 -3.88 -19.34 -15.25
N PRO A 61 -3.66 -20.42 -16.02
CA PRO A 61 -2.34 -21.03 -16.15
C PRO A 61 -1.28 -20.03 -16.63
N SER A 62 -0.12 -20.00 -15.97
CA SER A 62 1.04 -19.16 -16.33
C SER A 62 2.35 -19.90 -16.07
N ARG A 63 3.40 -19.56 -16.82
CA ARG A 63 4.77 -20.09 -16.64
C ARG A 63 5.50 -19.36 -15.49
N GLY A 64 4.92 -19.42 -14.30
CA GLY A 64 5.37 -18.65 -13.13
C GLY A 64 4.70 -17.29 -13.01
N ARG A 65 4.75 -16.73 -11.79
CA ARG A 65 4.22 -15.40 -11.47
C ARG A 65 5.17 -14.72 -10.49
N THR A 66 5.48 -13.47 -10.78
CA THR A 66 6.16 -12.58 -9.84
C THR A 66 5.15 -11.98 -8.87
N GLY A 67 5.63 -11.34 -7.81
CA GLY A 67 4.76 -10.78 -6.80
C GLY A 67 5.53 -10.21 -5.63
N PHE A 68 4.79 -9.97 -4.55
CA PHE A 68 5.38 -9.59 -3.28
C PHE A 68 4.49 -9.99 -2.11
N ALA A 69 5.10 -10.19 -0.95
CA ALA A 69 4.41 -10.31 0.32
C ALA A 69 4.69 -9.07 1.17
N PHE A 70 3.60 -8.43 1.62
CA PHE A 70 3.69 -7.44 2.69
C PHE A 70 3.38 -8.14 4.00
N GLU A 71 4.34 -8.09 4.90
CA GLU A 71 4.20 -8.62 6.25
C GLU A 71 4.01 -7.45 7.23
N GLN A 72 3.54 -7.79 8.43
CA GLN A 72 3.48 -6.83 9.54
C GLN A 72 4.88 -6.32 9.87
N ASN A 73 4.96 -5.15 10.52
CA ASN A 73 6.21 -4.52 10.94
C ASN A 73 7.13 -4.06 9.80
N GLY A 74 6.58 -3.84 8.59
CA GLY A 74 7.35 -3.28 7.47
C GLY A 74 8.25 -4.30 6.78
N LEU A 75 8.07 -5.59 7.02
CA LEU A 75 8.78 -6.66 6.33
C LEU A 75 8.20 -6.89 4.93
N PHE A 76 9.09 -7.09 3.95
CA PHE A 76 8.75 -7.26 2.55
C PHE A 76 9.48 -8.46 1.97
N THR A 77 8.80 -9.23 1.11
CA THR A 77 9.45 -10.22 0.26
C THR A 77 9.04 -9.98 -1.19
N GLN A 78 10.00 -9.76 -2.09
CA GLN A 78 9.75 -9.75 -3.54
C GLN A 78 9.88 -11.17 -4.09
N TYR A 79 8.94 -11.61 -4.91
CA TYR A 79 9.01 -12.88 -5.61
C TYR A 79 9.37 -12.65 -7.08
N ASP A 80 10.52 -13.17 -7.48
CA ASP A 80 11.04 -13.11 -8.85
C ASP A 80 11.19 -14.53 -9.42
N ILE A 81 11.27 -14.62 -10.75
CA ILE A 81 11.56 -15.89 -11.44
C ILE A 81 13.06 -16.08 -11.42
N ALA A 82 13.51 -17.16 -10.77
CA ALA A 82 14.92 -17.53 -10.67
C ALA A 82 15.46 -18.02 -12.03
N PRO A 83 16.78 -17.95 -12.28
CA PRO A 83 17.39 -18.42 -13.53
C PRO A 83 17.11 -19.89 -13.88
N THR A 84 16.77 -20.71 -12.88
CA THR A 84 16.45 -22.14 -13.04
C THR A 84 14.94 -22.43 -12.95
N ASP A 85 14.11 -21.50 -13.41
CA ASP A 85 12.63 -21.59 -13.44
C ASP A 85 11.95 -21.81 -12.06
N GLY A 86 12.66 -21.49 -10.97
CA GLY A 86 12.12 -21.47 -9.62
C GLY A 86 11.52 -20.11 -9.25
N ILE A 87 10.86 -20.03 -8.10
CA ILE A 87 10.50 -18.75 -7.48
C ILE A 87 11.57 -18.40 -6.44
N GLU A 88 12.21 -17.24 -6.60
CA GLU A 88 13.17 -16.69 -5.64
C GLU A 88 12.49 -15.59 -4.80
N GLY A 89 12.56 -15.72 -3.47
CA GLY A 89 12.06 -14.72 -2.55
C GLY A 89 13.18 -13.81 -2.04
N ARG A 90 13.18 -12.54 -2.43
CA ARG A 90 14.16 -11.54 -2.00
C ARG A 90 13.62 -10.70 -0.86
N LYS A 91 14.32 -10.71 0.28
CA LYS A 91 13.91 -10.01 1.50
C LYS A 91 14.19 -8.52 1.40
N GLY A 92 13.37 -7.74 2.11
CA GLY A 92 13.41 -6.29 2.10
C GLY A 92 12.51 -5.70 3.17
N THR A 93 12.41 -4.38 3.12
CA THR A 93 11.49 -3.61 3.93
C THR A 93 10.62 -2.72 3.07
N TRP A 94 9.47 -2.35 3.61
CA TRP A 94 8.57 -1.37 3.01
C TRP A 94 8.12 -0.36 4.05
N ALA A 95 7.92 0.88 3.62
CA ALA A 95 7.39 1.95 4.44
C ALA A 95 6.53 2.91 3.60
N PRO A 96 5.49 3.54 4.18
CA PRO A 96 4.77 4.60 3.49
C PRO A 96 5.68 5.79 3.24
N ALA A 97 5.83 6.20 1.98
CA ALA A 97 6.48 7.45 1.59
C ALA A 97 5.48 8.62 1.60
N ASN A 98 4.21 8.34 1.30
CA ASN A 98 3.05 9.22 1.45
C ASN A 98 1.76 8.36 1.49
N ASP A 99 0.58 8.98 1.49
CA ASP A 99 -0.71 8.30 1.66
C ASP A 99 -0.98 7.16 0.66
N ASN A 100 -0.43 7.26 -0.56
CA ASN A 100 -0.63 6.28 -1.64
C ASN A 100 0.66 5.69 -2.18
N THR A 101 1.83 6.03 -1.64
CA THR A 101 3.10 5.56 -2.19
C THR A 101 3.89 4.83 -1.13
N LEU A 102 4.38 3.64 -1.47
CA LEU A 102 5.26 2.83 -0.64
C LEU A 102 6.68 2.94 -1.17
N ARG A 103 7.66 3.08 -0.28
CA ARG A 103 9.08 2.89 -0.59
C ARG A 103 9.45 1.45 -0.27
N ILE A 104 10.08 0.78 -1.23
CA ILE A 104 10.59 -0.59 -1.09
C ILE A 104 12.11 -0.56 -1.10
N SER A 105 12.71 -1.26 -0.15
CA SER A 105 14.15 -1.38 -0.01
C SER A 105 14.53 -2.86 0.12
N LEU A 106 15.21 -3.42 -0.88
CA LEU A 106 15.67 -4.81 -0.83
C LEU A 106 16.99 -4.92 -0.03
N GLU A 107 17.14 -6.02 0.70
CA GLU A 107 18.31 -6.28 1.55
C GLU A 107 19.54 -6.66 0.72
N ASP A 108 19.35 -7.37 -0.40
CA ASP A 108 20.44 -7.87 -1.25
C ASP A 108 21.16 -6.78 -2.05
N LYS A 109 20.58 -5.57 -2.11
CA LYS A 109 21.10 -4.39 -2.84
C LYS A 109 21.45 -4.65 -4.30
N LYS A 110 20.88 -5.69 -4.92
CA LYS A 110 21.04 -5.95 -6.35
C LYS A 110 20.31 -4.93 -7.20
N ASP A 111 19.17 -4.45 -6.70
CA ASP A 111 18.37 -3.37 -7.29
C ASP A 111 18.37 -2.14 -6.37
N PRO A 112 18.26 -0.92 -6.93
CA PRO A 112 18.02 0.27 -6.12
C PRO A 112 16.65 0.20 -5.43
N ASP A 113 16.52 0.94 -4.33
CA ASP A 113 15.22 1.19 -3.71
C ASP A 113 14.27 1.78 -4.77
N TYR A 114 13.00 1.37 -4.75
CA TYR A 114 11.99 1.81 -5.71
C TYR A 114 10.68 2.16 -5.00
N GLN A 115 9.77 2.80 -5.73
CA GLN A 115 8.47 3.19 -5.18
C GLN A 115 7.31 2.46 -5.87
N LEU A 116 6.30 2.10 -5.09
CA LEU A 116 5.02 1.58 -5.56
C LEU A 116 3.93 2.59 -5.22
N GLU A 117 3.37 3.22 -6.25
CA GLU A 117 2.17 4.03 -6.12
C GLU A 117 0.95 3.12 -6.18
N ILE A 118 0.15 3.10 -5.11
CA ILE A 118 -1.12 2.41 -5.00
C ILE A 118 -2.18 3.25 -5.73
N VAL A 119 -2.56 2.78 -6.91
CA VAL A 119 -3.64 3.37 -7.73
C VAL A 119 -5.00 3.02 -7.12
N SER A 120 -5.19 1.75 -6.73
CA SER A 120 -6.36 1.32 -5.97
C SER A 120 -6.07 0.06 -5.15
N LEU A 121 -6.80 -0.11 -4.05
CA LEU A 121 -6.77 -1.29 -3.20
C LEU A 121 -8.19 -1.58 -2.70
N GLU A 122 -8.89 -2.46 -3.40
CA GLU A 122 -10.31 -2.76 -3.15
C GLU A 122 -10.65 -4.16 -3.67
N ASN A 123 -11.63 -4.82 -3.05
CA ASN A 123 -12.16 -6.11 -3.52
C ASN A 123 -11.08 -7.16 -3.84
N ASP A 124 -10.06 -7.26 -2.99
CA ASP A 124 -8.90 -8.15 -3.20
C ASP A 124 -8.17 -7.90 -4.53
N VAL A 125 -8.11 -6.63 -4.96
CA VAL A 125 -7.35 -6.16 -6.12
C VAL A 125 -6.44 -5.03 -5.69
N LEU A 126 -5.15 -5.21 -5.94
CA LEU A 126 -4.13 -4.18 -5.74
C LEU A 126 -3.65 -3.71 -7.11
N LYS A 127 -3.92 -2.45 -7.43
CA LYS A 127 -3.43 -1.80 -8.65
C LYS A 127 -2.28 -0.87 -8.29
N VAL A 128 -1.14 -1.04 -8.94
CA VAL A 128 0.05 -0.24 -8.64
C VAL A 128 0.74 0.26 -9.90
N LYS A 129 1.45 1.37 -9.75
CA LYS A 129 2.44 1.86 -10.70
C LYS A 129 3.82 1.85 -10.04
N ARG A 130 4.81 1.27 -10.72
CA ARG A 130 6.21 1.28 -10.24
C ARG A 130 6.89 2.57 -10.72
N LYS A 131 7.55 3.28 -9.80
CA LYS A 131 8.34 4.49 -10.06
C LYS A 131 9.80 4.23 -9.82
#